data_AF-A0A8H4PRA4-F1
#
_entry.id   AF-A0A8H4PRA4-F1
#
_cell.length_a   1.000
_cell.length_b   1.000
_cell.length_c   1.000
_cell.angle_alpha   90.00
_cell.angle_beta   90.00
_cell.angle_gamma   90.00
#
_symmetry.space_group_name_H-M   'P 1'
#
loop_
_entity.id
_entity.type
_entity.pdbx_description
1 polymer ?
#
loop_
_entity_poly.entity_id
_entity_poly.type
_entity_poly.pdbx_seq_one_letter_code
_entity_poly.pdbx_strand_id
1 'polypeptide(L)'
;MPAIFGLTAANHVILSIAGYPIDYVSAKGREKMYEGILAYVQGAEEKLAGLYGPAVVGLKTPLTMGDVAFLSDELYHARSIVSGIPTKLVLIRWRRPERTSMRVIGQGKDVQISSTVRLGDLVCMTKEEATRHEKEIFKAGKRLEDLYDEATIARVEARLTEAATYEQYRQ
;
A
#
# COMPACT_ATOMS: atom_id res chain seq x y z
N MET A 1 -19.43 29.26 4.95
CA MET A 1 -19.38 28.24 3.87
C MET A 1 -19.28 28.83 2.45
N PRO A 2 -20.05 29.87 2.03
CA PRO A 2 -20.02 30.39 0.64
C PRO A 2 -18.64 30.88 0.16
N ALA A 3 -17.88 31.53 1.04
CA ALA A 3 -16.54 32.05 0.70
C ALA A 3 -15.53 30.95 0.35
N ILE A 4 -15.65 29.76 0.95
CA ILE A 4 -14.73 28.64 0.68
C ILE A 4 -14.99 28.08 -0.72
N PHE A 5 -16.25 27.97 -1.14
CA PHE A 5 -16.59 27.54 -2.51
C PHE A 5 -16.08 28.51 -3.58
N GLY A 6 -16.18 29.82 -3.33
CA GLY A 6 -15.62 30.83 -4.23
C GLY A 6 -14.11 30.72 -4.37
N LEU A 7 -13.40 30.51 -3.25
CA LEU A 7 -11.95 30.35 -3.24
C LEU A 7 -11.49 29.09 -3.97
N THR A 8 -12.16 27.95 -3.79
CA THR A 8 -11.78 26.71 -4.48
C THR A 8 -12.02 26.80 -5.98
N ALA A 9 -13.12 27.41 -6.41
CA ALA A 9 -13.40 27.64 -7.83
C ALA A 9 -12.37 28.61 -8.45
N ALA A 10 -12.03 29.69 -7.75
CA ALA A 10 -11.00 30.63 -8.22
C ALA A 10 -9.63 29.97 -8.34
N ASN A 11 -9.20 29.18 -7.34
CA ASN A 11 -7.96 28.42 -7.41
C ASN A 11 -7.95 27.45 -8.60
N HIS A 12 -9.04 26.70 -8.81
CA HIS A 12 -9.13 25.81 -9.97
C HIS A 12 -8.93 26.58 -11.29
N VAL A 13 -9.58 27.72 -11.47
CA VAL A 13 -9.48 28.54 -12.68
C VAL A 13 -8.08 29.10 -12.87
N ILE A 14 -7.46 29.65 -11.82
CA ILE A 14 -6.10 30.21 -11.89
C ILE A 14 -5.09 29.12 -12.27
N LEU A 15 -5.14 27.95 -11.62
CA LEU A 15 -4.24 26.83 -11.92
C LEU A 15 -4.48 26.30 -13.34
N SER A 16 -5.74 26.25 -13.79
CA SER A 16 -6.09 25.79 -15.14
C SER A 16 -5.54 26.73 -16.22
N ILE A 17 -5.65 28.06 -16.01
CA ILE A 17 -5.12 29.07 -16.94
C ILE A 17 -3.59 29.05 -16.94
N ALA A 18 -2.97 28.88 -15.78
CA ALA A 18 -1.52 28.83 -15.64
C ALA A 18 -0.88 27.54 -16.20
N GLY A 19 -1.69 26.55 -16.60
CA GLY A 19 -1.21 25.22 -17.02
C GLY A 19 -0.55 24.45 -15.87
N TYR A 20 -0.83 24.83 -14.61
CA TYR A 20 -0.29 24.14 -13.44
C TYR A 20 -1.07 22.83 -13.22
N PRO A 21 -0.40 21.70 -12.90
CA PRO A 21 -1.09 20.44 -12.68
C PRO A 21 -2.08 20.53 -11.51
N ILE A 22 -3.32 20.10 -11.76
CA ILE A 22 -4.40 20.10 -10.78
C ILE A 22 -4.69 18.65 -10.41
N ASP A 23 -4.29 18.26 -9.19
CA ASP A 23 -4.61 16.95 -8.65
C ASP A 23 -5.66 17.08 -7.54
N TYR A 24 -6.79 16.41 -7.73
CA TYR A 24 -7.92 16.47 -6.80
C TYR A 24 -7.95 15.22 -5.95
N VAL A 25 -7.51 15.33 -4.69
CA VAL A 25 -7.55 14.21 -3.74
C VAL A 25 -8.96 14.07 -3.16
N SER A 26 -9.60 12.94 -3.42
CA SER A 26 -10.95 12.61 -2.90
C SER A 26 -10.90 12.08 -1.46
N ALA A 27 -10.45 12.89 -0.51
CA ALA A 27 -10.16 12.40 0.85
C ALA A 27 -11.41 12.17 1.75
N LYS A 28 -12.56 12.79 1.46
CA LYS A 28 -13.68 12.82 2.43
C LYS A 28 -14.54 11.54 2.38
N GLY A 29 -14.62 10.82 3.49
CA GLY A 29 -15.55 9.69 3.70
C GLY A 29 -15.01 8.30 3.38
N ARG A 30 -13.69 8.15 3.19
CA ARG A 30 -13.03 6.87 2.85
C ARG A 30 -12.43 6.10 4.04
N GLU A 31 -12.70 6.52 5.28
CA GLU A 31 -12.12 5.90 6.48
C GLU A 31 -12.36 4.39 6.55
N LYS A 32 -13.59 3.92 6.33
CA LYS A 32 -13.91 2.48 6.30
C LYS A 32 -13.18 1.72 5.20
N MET A 33 -12.90 2.37 4.08
CA MET A 33 -12.11 1.77 3.00
C MET A 33 -10.67 1.57 3.46
N TYR A 34 -10.06 2.59 4.07
CA TYR A 34 -8.72 2.50 4.62
C TYR A 34 -8.62 1.47 5.75
N GLU A 35 -9.62 1.37 6.62
CA GLU A 35 -9.68 0.34 7.67
C GLU A 35 -9.70 -1.07 7.05
N GLY A 36 -10.51 -1.26 6.00
CA GLY A 36 -10.58 -2.51 5.27
C GLY A 36 -9.26 -2.87 4.57
N ILE A 37 -8.56 -1.89 4.00
CA ILE A 37 -7.24 -2.08 3.39
C ILE A 37 -6.21 -2.43 4.46
N LEU A 38 -6.18 -1.71 5.60
CA LEU A 38 -5.27 -1.96 6.70
C LEU A 38 -5.47 -3.36 7.29
N ALA A 39 -6.72 -3.78 7.48
CA ALA A 39 -7.07 -5.13 7.92
C ALA A 39 -6.63 -6.20 6.90
N TYR A 40 -6.72 -5.90 5.60
CA TYR A 40 -6.22 -6.81 4.57
C TYR A 40 -4.69 -6.96 4.63
N VAL A 41 -3.94 -5.85 4.77
CA VAL A 41 -2.47 -5.89 4.92
C VAL A 41 -2.09 -6.71 6.14
N GLN A 42 -2.73 -6.47 7.28
CA GLN A 42 -2.51 -7.22 8.51
C GLN A 42 -2.68 -8.73 8.30
N GLY A 43 -3.79 -9.14 7.67
CA GLY A 43 -4.04 -10.56 7.37
C GLY A 43 -3.06 -11.15 6.33
N ALA A 44 -2.61 -10.37 5.35
CA ALA A 44 -1.61 -10.81 4.38
C ALA A 44 -0.24 -11.02 5.04
N GLU A 45 0.17 -10.12 5.95
CA GLU A 45 1.42 -10.23 6.70
C GLU A 45 1.42 -11.40 7.67
N GLU A 46 0.30 -11.69 8.33
CA GLU A 46 0.16 -12.88 9.21
C GLU A 46 0.33 -14.19 8.44
N LYS A 47 -0.31 -14.30 7.26
CA LYS A 47 -0.13 -15.47 6.38
C LYS A 47 1.32 -15.59 5.88
N LEU A 48 1.93 -14.46 5.52
CA LEU A 48 3.32 -14.43 5.07
C LEU A 48 4.27 -14.85 6.20
N ALA A 49 4.05 -14.35 7.41
CA ALA A 49 4.79 -14.74 8.62
C ALA A 49 4.71 -16.24 8.90
N GLY A 50 3.53 -16.85 8.72
CA GLY A 50 3.32 -18.29 8.84
C GLY A 50 4.13 -19.15 7.86
N LEU A 51 4.68 -18.57 6.79
CA LEU A 51 5.60 -19.29 5.89
C LEU A 51 7.03 -19.40 6.44
N TYR A 52 7.43 -18.53 7.37
CA TYR A 52 8.79 -18.49 7.95
C TYR A 52 8.87 -19.09 9.35
N GLY A 53 7.76 -19.49 9.95
CA GLY A 53 7.74 -20.03 11.30
C GLY A 53 6.34 -20.43 11.77
N PRO A 54 6.18 -20.82 13.05
CA PRO A 54 4.89 -21.17 13.63
C PRO A 54 3.88 -20.04 13.41
N ALA A 55 2.60 -20.37 13.19
CA ALA A 55 1.54 -19.40 12.95
C ALA A 55 1.56 -18.29 14.01
N VAL A 56 2.00 -17.10 13.60
CA VAL A 56 2.13 -15.96 14.51
C VAL A 56 0.76 -15.31 14.64
N VAL A 57 0.12 -15.58 15.77
CA VAL A 57 -1.14 -14.94 16.16
C VAL A 57 -0.83 -13.60 16.82
N GLY A 58 -1.46 -12.53 16.36
CA GLY A 58 -1.30 -11.19 16.95
C GLY A 58 -0.08 -10.41 16.45
N LEU A 59 0.34 -10.66 15.19
CA LEU A 59 1.33 -9.82 14.53
C LEU A 59 0.83 -8.36 14.54
N LYS A 60 1.68 -7.38 14.79
CA LYS A 60 1.30 -5.97 14.66
C LYS A 60 1.88 -5.36 13.39
N THR A 61 1.05 -4.68 12.60
CA THR A 61 1.53 -3.93 11.44
C THR A 61 1.97 -2.52 11.87
N PRO A 62 3.13 -2.00 11.43
CA PRO A 62 3.63 -0.67 11.77
C PRO A 62 2.93 0.47 10.99
N LEU A 63 1.94 0.16 10.17
CA LEU A 63 1.26 1.12 9.29
C LEU A 63 0.12 1.83 10.02
N THR A 64 -0.02 3.12 9.77
CA THR A 64 -1.14 3.94 10.22
C THR A 64 -2.22 4.06 9.14
N MET A 65 -3.39 4.56 9.52
CA MET A 65 -4.45 4.90 8.57
C MET A 65 -4.02 5.98 7.56
N GLY A 66 -3.18 6.93 7.98
CA GLY A 66 -2.65 7.97 7.10
C GLY A 66 -1.62 7.45 6.10
N ASP A 67 -0.94 6.34 6.41
CA ASP A 67 -0.07 5.62 5.47
C ASP A 67 -0.87 4.91 4.39
N VAL A 68 -1.96 4.27 4.78
CA VAL A 68 -2.87 3.61 3.84
C VAL A 68 -3.54 4.64 2.92
N ALA A 69 -4.00 5.77 3.47
CA ALA A 69 -4.57 6.85 2.68
C ALA A 69 -3.56 7.42 1.67
N PHE A 70 -2.33 7.69 2.10
CA PHE A 70 -1.26 8.17 1.23
C PHE A 70 -0.95 7.18 0.10
N LEU A 71 -0.72 5.91 0.43
CA LEU A 71 -0.41 4.91 -0.60
C LEU A 71 -1.57 4.78 -1.59
N SER A 72 -2.80 4.60 -1.09
CA SER A 72 -3.94 4.34 -1.96
C SER A 72 -4.35 5.55 -2.81
N ASP A 73 -4.46 6.75 -2.22
CA ASP A 73 -5.03 7.92 -2.89
C ASP A 73 -3.96 8.84 -3.51
N GLU A 74 -2.80 9.03 -2.87
CA GLU A 74 -1.75 9.95 -3.36
C GLU A 74 -0.76 9.24 -4.29
N LEU A 75 -0.21 8.09 -3.88
CA LEU A 75 0.81 7.39 -4.67
C LEU A 75 0.21 6.60 -5.84
N TYR A 76 -0.89 5.87 -5.59
CA TYR A 76 -1.53 5.00 -6.57
C TYR A 76 -2.81 5.59 -7.18
N HIS A 77 -3.19 6.81 -6.83
CA HIS A 77 -4.35 7.53 -7.38
C HIS A 77 -5.66 6.72 -7.40
N ALA A 78 -5.90 5.97 -6.32
CA ALA A 78 -7.05 5.08 -6.14
C ALA A 78 -7.23 4.10 -7.32
N ARG A 79 -6.14 3.52 -7.83
CA ARG A 79 -6.15 2.54 -8.91
C ARG A 79 -5.17 1.40 -8.64
N SER A 80 -5.50 0.22 -9.16
CA SER A 80 -4.55 -0.89 -9.20
C SER A 80 -3.35 -0.53 -10.07
N ILE A 81 -2.14 -0.77 -9.57
CA ILE A 81 -0.92 -0.59 -10.35
C ILE A 81 -0.81 -1.60 -11.50
N VAL A 82 -1.54 -2.71 -11.44
CA VAL A 82 -1.52 -3.75 -12.48
C VAL A 82 -2.53 -3.40 -13.58
N SER A 83 -3.82 -3.38 -13.24
CA SER A 83 -4.91 -3.20 -14.22
C SER A 83 -5.46 -1.78 -14.35
N GLY A 84 -5.16 -0.88 -13.42
CA GLY A 84 -5.75 0.46 -13.38
C GLY A 84 -7.21 0.53 -12.91
N ILE A 85 -7.78 -0.62 -12.50
CA ILE A 85 -9.15 -0.71 -11.98
C ILE A 85 -9.22 -0.03 -10.60
N PRO A 86 -10.20 0.85 -10.33
CA PRO A 86 -10.29 1.61 -9.07
C PRO A 86 -11.16 0.96 -7.99
N THR A 87 -11.68 -0.26 -8.21
CA THR A 87 -12.63 -0.92 -7.31
C THR A 87 -11.98 -2.06 -6.53
N LYS A 88 -12.46 -2.27 -5.29
CA LYS A 88 -11.96 -3.31 -4.36
C LYS A 88 -10.43 -3.29 -4.19
N LEU A 89 -9.88 -2.11 -4.00
CA LEU A 89 -8.45 -1.93 -3.82
C LEU A 89 -7.98 -2.46 -2.47
N VAL A 90 -6.80 -3.07 -2.48
CA VAL A 90 -6.07 -3.55 -1.32
C VAL A 90 -4.59 -3.26 -1.50
N LEU A 91 -3.87 -3.21 -0.39
CA LEU A 91 -2.41 -3.12 -0.37
C LEU A 91 -1.83 -4.49 -0.02
N ILE A 92 -0.77 -4.89 -0.72
CA ILE A 92 -0.03 -6.13 -0.46
C ILE A 92 1.44 -5.91 -0.75
N ARG A 93 2.33 -6.67 -0.09
CA ARG A 93 3.75 -6.64 -0.43
C ARG A 93 3.98 -7.02 -1.88
N TRP A 94 4.88 -6.31 -2.55
CA TRP A 94 5.26 -6.63 -3.92
C TRP A 94 6.22 -7.81 -4.00
N ARG A 95 7.14 -7.91 -3.04
CA ARG A 95 8.17 -8.95 -3.00
C ARG A 95 8.02 -9.82 -1.77
N ARG A 96 8.31 -11.11 -1.95
CA ARG A 96 8.50 -12.04 -0.84
C ARG A 96 9.83 -11.74 -0.14
N PRO A 97 9.85 -11.48 1.19
CA PRO A 97 11.10 -11.23 1.91
C PRO A 97 11.95 -12.50 1.98
N GLU A 98 13.28 -12.40 1.86
CA GLU A 98 14.13 -13.59 1.79
C GLU A 98 14.34 -14.29 3.14
N ARG A 99 14.44 -13.52 4.23
CA ARG A 99 14.86 -14.03 5.54
C ARG A 99 13.74 -14.04 6.57
N THR A 100 13.12 -12.89 6.82
CA THR A 100 12.10 -12.76 7.87
C THR A 100 11.19 -11.58 7.57
N SER A 101 9.88 -11.76 7.70
CA SER A 101 8.89 -10.68 7.59
C SER A 101 8.58 -10.01 8.93
N MET A 102 9.11 -10.55 10.03
CA MET A 102 8.79 -10.20 11.41
C MET A 102 9.98 -9.63 12.19
N ARG A 103 9.68 -8.73 13.11
CA ARG A 103 10.58 -8.22 14.14
C ARG A 103 10.01 -8.58 15.50
N VAL A 104 10.84 -9.18 16.35
CA VAL A 104 10.48 -9.55 17.72
C VAL A 104 11.20 -8.61 18.68
N ILE A 105 10.46 -8.02 19.61
CA ILE A 105 10.98 -7.15 20.68
C ILE A 105 10.52 -7.73 22.02
N GLY A 106 11.42 -7.78 23.00
CA GLY A 106 11.15 -8.28 24.35
C GLY A 106 11.60 -9.73 24.59
N GLN A 107 11.40 -10.21 25.82
CA GLN A 107 11.69 -11.59 26.26
C GLN A 107 10.59 -12.08 27.20
N GLY A 108 10.29 -13.38 27.18
CA GLY A 108 9.34 -13.98 28.12
C GLY A 108 7.87 -13.61 27.84
N LYS A 109 7.20 -12.97 28.81
CA LYS A 109 5.76 -12.61 28.72
C LYS A 109 5.51 -11.30 27.98
N ASP A 110 6.53 -10.45 27.81
CA ASP A 110 6.43 -9.13 27.17
C ASP A 110 6.94 -9.14 25.73
N VAL A 111 6.67 -10.23 24.99
CA VAL A 111 7.10 -10.37 23.60
C VAL A 111 6.10 -9.69 22.67
N GLN A 112 6.57 -8.66 21.95
CA GLN A 112 5.84 -8.06 20.85
C GLN A 112 6.42 -8.54 19.52
N ILE A 113 5.55 -9.06 18.65
CA ILE A 113 5.91 -9.44 17.28
C ILE A 113 5.24 -8.45 16.34
N SER A 114 6.03 -7.79 15.50
CA SER A 114 5.54 -6.84 14.51
C SER A 114 6.02 -7.19 13.11
N SER A 115 5.25 -6.85 12.08
CA SER A 115 5.74 -6.93 10.70
C SER A 115 6.85 -5.89 10.49
N THR A 116 7.75 -6.20 9.57
CA THR A 116 8.82 -5.31 9.08
C THR A 116 8.38 -4.48 7.86
N VAL A 117 7.10 -4.53 7.49
CA VAL A 117 6.58 -3.91 6.26
C VAL A 117 6.80 -2.40 6.27
N ARG A 118 7.30 -1.90 5.14
CA ARG A 118 7.49 -0.47 4.87
C ARG A 118 6.55 0.01 3.79
N LEU A 119 6.42 1.33 3.66
CA LEU A 119 5.60 1.92 2.59
C LEU A 119 6.13 1.53 1.21
N GLY A 120 7.45 1.56 1.03
CA GLY A 120 8.13 1.14 -0.20
C GLY A 120 8.08 -0.37 -0.49
N ASP A 121 7.43 -1.19 0.35
CA ASP A 121 7.23 -2.61 0.06
C ASP A 121 5.84 -2.89 -0.54
N LEU A 122 4.90 -1.95 -0.48
CA LEU A 122 3.48 -2.16 -0.74
C LEU A 122 3.04 -1.65 -2.11
N VAL A 123 2.20 -2.45 -2.76
CA VAL A 123 1.53 -2.09 -4.01
C VAL A 123 0.02 -2.11 -3.87
N CYS A 124 -0.64 -1.18 -4.56
CA CYS A 124 -2.09 -1.14 -4.66
C CYS A 124 -2.57 -2.03 -5.80
N MET A 125 -3.44 -2.99 -5.50
CA MET A 125 -3.99 -3.94 -6.45
C MET A 125 -5.48 -4.16 -6.16
N THR A 126 -6.22 -4.75 -7.10
CA THR A 126 -7.55 -5.27 -6.77
C THR A 126 -7.42 -6.48 -5.85
N LYS A 127 -8.45 -6.76 -5.04
CA LYS A 127 -8.46 -7.93 -4.14
C LYS A 127 -8.21 -9.25 -4.88
N GLU A 128 -8.78 -9.40 -6.08
CA GLU A 128 -8.61 -10.56 -6.94
C GLU A 128 -7.15 -10.71 -7.43
N GLU A 129 -6.52 -9.60 -7.85
CA GLU A 129 -5.11 -9.56 -8.23
C GLU A 129 -4.19 -9.88 -7.06
N ALA A 130 -4.45 -9.30 -5.89
CA ALA A 130 -3.66 -9.53 -4.68
C ALA A 130 -3.77 -10.99 -4.21
N THR A 131 -4.93 -11.62 -4.35
CA THR A 131 -5.11 -13.05 -4.05
C THR A 131 -4.29 -13.93 -4.99
N ARG A 132 -4.25 -13.59 -6.29
CA ARG A 132 -3.39 -14.27 -7.27
C ARG A 132 -1.91 -14.06 -6.94
N HIS A 133 -1.51 -12.84 -6.61
CA HIS A 133 -0.14 -12.51 -6.20
C HIS A 133 0.30 -13.30 -4.97
N GLU A 134 -0.52 -13.34 -3.91
CA GLU A 134 -0.26 -14.09 -2.68
C GLU A 134 -0.03 -15.59 -2.99
N LYS A 135 -0.85 -16.18 -3.87
CA LYS A 135 -0.75 -17.59 -4.23
C LYS A 135 0.53 -17.90 -5.01
N GLU A 136 0.82 -17.15 -6.05
CA GLU A 136 1.91 -17.47 -6.98
C GLU A 136 3.27 -17.04 -6.43
N ILE A 137 3.36 -15.86 -5.81
CA ILE A 137 4.63 -15.30 -5.33
C ILE A 137 4.93 -15.76 -3.90
N PHE A 138 3.98 -15.68 -2.96
CA PHE A 138 4.28 -16.03 -1.57
C PHE A 138 4.22 -17.53 -1.32
N LYS A 139 3.16 -18.22 -1.78
CA LYS A 139 3.00 -19.66 -1.53
C LYS A 139 3.80 -20.52 -2.50
N ALA A 140 3.70 -20.27 -3.80
CA ALA A 140 4.42 -21.06 -4.80
C ALA A 140 5.88 -20.61 -5.01
N GLY A 141 6.27 -19.44 -4.52
CA GLY A 141 7.66 -18.97 -4.59
C GLY A 141 8.13 -18.64 -6.01
N LYS A 142 7.21 -18.34 -6.94
CA LYS A 142 7.56 -17.94 -8.30
C LYS A 142 8.24 -16.58 -8.31
N ARG A 143 9.02 -16.32 -9.36
CA ARG A 143 9.61 -14.99 -9.58
C ARG A 143 8.54 -14.06 -10.15
N LEU A 144 8.71 -12.76 -9.94
CA LEU A 144 7.78 -11.75 -10.46
C LEU A 144 7.69 -11.79 -11.99
N GLU A 145 8.82 -12.05 -12.66
CA GLU A 145 8.95 -12.24 -14.11
C GLU A 145 8.08 -13.37 -14.66
N ASP A 146 7.76 -14.37 -13.83
CA ASP A 146 6.95 -15.51 -14.26
C ASP A 146 5.44 -15.19 -14.19
N LEU A 147 5.05 -14.10 -13.51
CA LEU A 147 3.66 -13.70 -13.29
C LEU A 147 3.27 -12.40 -13.99
N TYR A 148 4.20 -11.45 -14.09
CA TYR A 148 3.99 -10.12 -14.65
C TYR A 148 4.93 -9.85 -15.82
N ASP A 149 4.46 -9.05 -16.77
CA ASP A 149 5.27 -8.54 -17.86
C ASP A 149 6.27 -7.47 -17.39
N GLU A 150 7.35 -7.29 -18.14
CA GLU A 150 8.44 -6.37 -17.81
C GLU A 150 7.95 -4.92 -17.64
N ALA A 151 6.99 -4.49 -18.46
CA ALA A 151 6.42 -3.14 -18.37
C ALA A 151 5.67 -2.91 -17.04
N THR A 152 4.94 -3.92 -16.54
CA THR A 152 4.28 -3.84 -15.23
C THR A 152 5.30 -3.82 -14.10
N ILE A 153 6.33 -4.65 -14.16
CA ILE A 153 7.40 -4.67 -13.16
C ILE A 153 8.10 -3.30 -13.11
N ALA A 154 8.54 -2.77 -14.25
CA ALA A 154 9.22 -1.48 -14.33
C ALA A 154 8.35 -0.34 -13.76
N ARG A 155 7.05 -0.34 -14.08
CA ARG A 155 6.08 0.63 -13.56
C ARG A 155 5.93 0.54 -12.04
N VAL A 156 5.90 -0.68 -11.48
CA VAL A 156 5.85 -0.87 -10.02
C VAL A 156 7.14 -0.38 -9.38
N GLU A 157 8.32 -0.73 -9.91
CA GLU A 157 9.60 -0.31 -9.34
C GLU A 157 9.77 1.21 -9.31
N ALA A 158 9.33 1.90 -10.36
CA ALA A 158 9.31 3.36 -10.40
C ALA A 158 8.48 3.93 -9.24
N ARG A 159 7.28 3.37 -8.98
CA ARG A 159 6.41 3.80 -7.87
C ARG A 159 6.96 3.45 -6.49
N LEU A 160 7.62 2.31 -6.33
CA LEU A 160 8.25 1.96 -5.05
C LEU A 160 9.43 2.89 -4.74
N THR A 161 10.18 3.30 -5.75
CA THR A 161 11.28 4.28 -5.61
C THR A 161 10.75 5.65 -5.18
N GLU A 162 9.64 6.08 -5.80
CA GLU A 162 8.92 7.29 -5.41
C GLU A 162 8.41 7.21 -3.96
N ALA A 163 7.77 6.10 -3.58
CA ALA A 163 7.29 5.85 -2.22
C ALA A 163 8.42 5.93 -1.18
N ALA A 164 9.57 5.32 -1.48
CA ALA A 164 10.75 5.35 -0.60
C ALA A 164 11.31 6.77 -0.40
N THR A 165 11.17 7.64 -1.40
CA THR A 165 11.58 9.06 -1.30
C THR A 165 10.68 9.81 -0.32
N TYR A 166 9.36 9.60 -0.40
CA TYR A 166 8.41 10.21 0.52
C TYR A 166 8.51 9.70 1.96
N GLU A 167 8.89 8.42 2.13
CA GLU A 167 9.07 7.80 3.45
C GLU A 167 10.14 8.51 4.30
N GLN A 168 11.15 9.14 3.67
CA GLN A 168 12.20 9.90 4.37
C GLN A 168 11.68 11.14 5.10
N TYR A 169 10.59 11.75 4.61
CA TYR A 169 10.03 12.98 5.18
C TYR A 169 8.90 12.71 6.19
N ARG A 170 8.61 11.44 6.49
CA ARG A 170 7.49 11.02 7.35
C ARG A 170 7.91 10.48 8.73
N GLN A 171 9.22 10.36 8.99
CA GLN A 171 9.77 9.88 10.27
C GLN A 171 10.00 11.01 11.27
#